data_AF-A0AAT9W4G4-F1
#
_entry.id   AF-A0AAT9W4G4-F1
#
_cell.length_a   1.000
_cell.length_b   1.000
_cell.length_c   1.000
_cell.angle_alpha   90.00
_cell.angle_beta   90.00
_cell.angle_gamma   90.00
#
_symmetry.space_group_name_H-M   'P 1'
#
loop_
_entity.id
_entity.type
_entity.pdbx_description
1 polymer ?
#
loop_
_entity_poly.entity_id
_entity_poly.type
_entity_poly.pdbx_seq_one_letter_code
_entity_poly.pdbx_strand_id
1 'polypeptide(L)' 'MKEFPGKGTGESALCPQGNTPSTEETLGAIVIEMLREKRQVSRQSLCIKLASRIDNETDPLLEAHYGELLGLVFGKKTNT' A
#
# COMPACT_ATOMS: atom_id res chain seq x y z
N MET A 1 -5.25 -2.55 -44.95
CA MET A 1 -4.93 -1.14 -44.60
C MET A 1 -4.19 -1.20 -43.27
N LYS A 2 -2.86 -1.08 -43.34
CA LYS A 2 -2.07 0.10 -42.97
C LYS A 2 -1.92 0.25 -41.45
N GLU A 3 -0.69 -0.07 -41.03
CA GLU A 3 -0.02 0.22 -39.76
C GLU A 3 -0.30 1.63 -39.22
N PHE A 4 -0.39 1.75 -37.89
CA PHE A 4 0.04 2.94 -37.16
C PHE A 4 0.96 2.50 -36.01
N PRO A 5 2.23 2.97 -35.95
CA PRO A 5 3.19 2.60 -34.92
C PRO A 5 3.13 3.59 -33.73
N GLY A 6 2.82 3.07 -32.55
CA GLY A 6 2.88 3.78 -31.27
C GLY A 6 4.00 3.25 -30.37
N LYS A 7 5.23 3.66 -30.70
CA LYS A 7 6.41 3.83 -29.82
C LYS A 7 6.00 4.21 -28.38
N GLY A 8 6.53 3.69 -27.28
CA GLY A 8 7.59 2.74 -26.98
C GLY A 8 7.71 2.67 -25.45
N THR A 9 8.09 1.51 -24.93
CA THR A 9 9.01 1.26 -23.80
C THR A 9 9.03 2.30 -22.66
N GLY A 10 8.72 1.99 -21.40
CA GLY A 10 8.33 0.77 -20.74
C GLY A 10 8.43 1.01 -19.24
N GLU A 11 7.44 0.56 -18.49
CA GLU A 11 7.68 -0.10 -17.21
C GLU A 11 6.53 -1.08 -17.01
N SER A 12 6.93 -2.36 -17.02
CA SER A 12 6.19 -3.52 -16.50
C SER A 12 5.26 -3.15 -15.35
N ALA A 13 4.11 -3.77 -15.14
CA ALA A 13 3.48 -4.92 -15.75
C ALA A 13 2.10 -4.99 -15.09
N LEU A 14 1.14 -5.54 -15.83
CA LEU A 14 0.07 -6.40 -15.34
C LEU A 14 -0.49 -6.08 -13.94
N CYS A 15 -1.73 -5.60 -13.88
CA CYS A 15 -2.63 -6.00 -12.80
C CYS A 15 -3.46 -7.19 -13.33
N PRO A 16 -3.05 -8.46 -13.15
CA PRO A 16 -3.92 -9.58 -13.39
C PRO A 16 -4.71 -9.83 -12.11
N GLN A 17 -6.03 -9.67 -12.18
CA GLN A 17 -7.03 -10.34 -11.35
C GLN A 17 -6.56 -10.77 -9.94
N GLY A 18 -6.56 -9.83 -9.00
CA GLY A 18 -6.34 -10.06 -7.59
C GLY A 18 -6.64 -8.76 -6.87
N ASN A 19 -7.74 -8.72 -6.12
CA ASN A 19 -8.35 -7.52 -5.58
C ASN A 19 -7.56 -6.87 -4.42
N THR A 20 -6.24 -7.07 -4.36
CA THR A 20 -5.37 -6.52 -3.32
C THR A 20 -5.08 -5.05 -3.64
N PRO A 21 -5.58 -4.09 -2.83
CA PRO A 21 -5.33 -2.67 -3.06
C PRO A 21 -3.83 -2.37 -3.08
N SER A 22 -3.41 -1.46 -3.97
CA SER A 22 -2.01 -1.03 -4.03
C SER A 22 -1.57 -0.42 -2.69
N THR A 23 -0.27 -0.46 -2.40
CA THR A 23 0.33 0.08 -1.18
C THR A 23 -0.13 1.52 -0.87
N GLU A 24 -0.15 2.38 -1.88
CA GLU A 24 -0.60 3.77 -1.75
C GLU A 24 -2.10 3.87 -1.50
N GLU A 25 -2.91 2.99 -2.12
CA GLU A 25 -4.36 2.94 -1.89
C GLU A 25 -4.66 2.51 -0.45
N THR A 26 -3.97 1.48 0.06
CA THR A 26 -4.14 1.01 1.44
C THR A 26 -3.70 2.06 2.46
N LEU A 27 -2.54 2.69 2.26
CA LEU A 27 -2.08 3.79 3.12
C LEU A 27 -3.02 4.99 3.06
N GLY A 28 -3.48 5.35 1.87
CA GLY A 28 -4.46 6.42 1.65
C GLY A 28 -5.77 6.13 2.39
N ALA A 29 -6.30 4.92 2.29
CA ALA A 29 -7.50 4.50 3.01
C ALA A 29 -7.32 4.60 4.53
N ILE A 30 -6.18 4.17 5.07
CA ILE A 30 -5.88 4.27 6.50
C ILE A 30 -5.81 5.74 6.95
N VAL A 31 -5.15 6.60 6.17
CA VAL A 31 -5.06 8.04 6.47
C VAL A 31 -6.44 8.71 6.41
N ILE A 32 -7.25 8.39 5.40
CA ILE A 32 -8.63 8.90 5.29
C ILE A 32 -9.46 8.48 6.50
N GLU A 33 -9.38 7.22 6.92
CA GLU A 33 -10.05 6.74 8.13
C GLU A 33 -9.59 7.51 9.38
N MET A 34 -8.29 7.77 9.51
CA MET A 34 -7.76 8.59 10.62
C MET A 34 -8.30 10.02 10.60
N LEU A 35 -8.38 10.64 9.42
CA LEU A 35 -8.97 11.98 9.24
C LEU A 35 -10.46 11.99 9.59
N ARG A 36 -11.21 10.96 9.19
CA ARG A 36 -12.63 10.79 9.51
C ARG A 36 -12.85 10.62 11.02
N GLU A 37 -11.96 9.90 11.69
CA GLU A 37 -11.93 9.74 13.16
C GLU A 37 -11.51 11.03 13.90
N LYS A 38 -11.22 12.13 13.19
CA LYS A 38 -10.63 13.37 13.73
C LYS A 38 -9.33 13.10 14.52
N ARG A 39 -8.61 12.04 14.19
CA ARG A 39 -7.29 11.76 14.77
C ARG A 39 -6.22 12.50 14.01
N GLN A 40 -5.18 12.91 14.73
CA GLN A 40 -3.99 13.45 14.08
C GLN A 40 -3.33 12.39 13.22
N VAL A 41 -3.00 12.77 11.99
CA VAL A 41 -2.21 11.94 11.08
C VAL A 41 -0.74 12.27 11.31
N SER A 42 -0.12 11.45 12.14
CA SER A 42 1.32 11.42 12.39
C SER A 42 1.88 10.04 12.04
N ARG A 43 3.19 9.97 11.82
CA ARG A 43 3.91 8.70 11.65
C ARG A 43 3.59 7.73 12.79
N GLN A 44 3.61 8.22 14.04
CA GLN A 44 3.30 7.43 15.23
C GLN A 44 1.89 6.84 15.16
N SER A 45 0.88 7.67 14.91
CA SER A 45 -0.52 7.22 14.85
C SER A 45 -0.79 6.27 13.67
N LEU A 46 -0.09 6.46 12.54
CA LEU A 46 -0.17 5.56 11.39
C LEU A 46 0.46 4.19 11.70
N CYS A 47 1.63 4.18 12.34
CA CYS A 47 2.28 2.96 12.81
C CYS A 47 1.40 2.18 13.80
N ILE A 48 0.78 2.88 14.76
CA ILE A 48 -0.14 2.25 15.73
C ILE A 48 -1.34 1.65 15.01
N LYS A 49 -1.92 2.35 14.03
CA LYS A 49 -3.08 1.87 13.28
C LYS A 49 -2.73 0.65 12.41
N LEU A 50 -1.56 0.64 11.77
CA LEU A 50 -1.04 -0.50 11.01
C LEU A 50 -0.75 -1.70 11.91
N ALA A 51 -0.06 -1.50 13.03
CA ALA A 51 0.20 -2.55 14.02
C ALA A 51 -1.10 -3.16 14.57
N SER A 52 -2.08 -2.32 14.89
CA SER A 52 -3.40 -2.79 15.32
C SER A 52 -4.11 -3.60 14.23
N ARG A 53 -3.91 -3.31 12.93
CA ARG A 53 -4.48 -4.12 11.86
C ARG A 53 -3.77 -5.47 11.73
N ILE A 54 -2.44 -5.49 11.83
CA ILE A 54 -1.63 -6.72 11.88
C ILE A 54 -2.12 -7.63 13.01
N ASP A 55 -2.29 -7.11 14.22
CA ASP A 55 -2.74 -7.89 15.40
C ASP A 55 -4.17 -8.46 15.26
N ASN A 56 -5.02 -7.85 14.44
CA ASN A 56 -6.43 -8.26 14.25
C ASN A 56 -6.65 -9.04 12.95
N GLU A 57 -5.67 -9.05 12.05
CA GLU A 57 -5.77 -9.74 10.77
C GLU A 57 -5.55 -11.23 10.99
N THR A 58 -6.41 -12.06 10.40
CA THR A 58 -6.31 -13.53 10.52
C THR A 58 -5.72 -14.15 9.26
N ASP A 59 -5.64 -13.37 8.19
CA ASP A 59 -5.04 -13.76 6.92
C ASP A 59 -3.53 -13.42 6.89
N PRO A 60 -2.65 -14.42 6.76
CA PRO A 60 -1.20 -14.20 6.82
C PRO A 60 -0.65 -13.39 5.63
N LEU A 61 -1.36 -13.35 4.49
CA LEU A 61 -0.97 -12.57 3.33
C LEU A 61 -1.23 -11.07 3.58
N LEU A 62 -2.39 -10.74 4.15
CA LEU A 62 -2.72 -9.38 4.56
C LEU A 62 -1.83 -8.91 5.72
N GLU A 63 -1.52 -9.78 6.69
CA GLU A 63 -0.58 -9.47 7.77
C GLU A 63 0.80 -9.08 7.21
N ALA A 64 1.34 -9.87 6.28
CA ALA A 64 2.60 -9.58 5.60
C ALA A 64 2.53 -8.25 4.81
N HIS A 65 1.43 -8.01 4.10
CA HIS A 65 1.22 -6.76 3.36
C HIS A 65 1.23 -5.55 4.29
N TYR A 66 0.50 -5.57 5.41
CA TYR A 66 0.55 -4.49 6.40
C TYR A 66 1.93 -4.32 7.03
N GLY A 67 2.67 -5.42 7.23
CA GLY A 67 4.06 -5.40 7.67
C GLY A 67 5.00 -4.69 6.69
N GLU A 68 4.83 -4.91 5.37
CA GLU A 68 5.55 -4.18 4.32
C GLU A 68 5.21 -2.69 4.33
N LEU A 69 3.93 -2.33 4.46
CA LEU A 69 3.49 -0.94 4.60
C LEU A 69 4.11 -0.27 5.82
N LEU A 70 4.18 -0.98 6.93
CA LEU A 70 4.81 -0.51 8.16
C LEU A 70 6.31 -0.27 7.95
N GLY A 71 7.00 -1.18 7.24
CA GLY A 71 8.40 -1.00 6.83
C GLY A 71 8.63 0.23 5.96
N LEU A 72 7.73 0.48 5.00
CA LEU A 72 7.76 1.64 4.12
C LEU A 72 7.56 2.95 4.90
N VAL A 73 6.58 3.01 5.80
CA VAL A 73 6.31 4.16 6.69
C VAL A 73 7.47 4.41 7.65
N PHE A 74 8.14 3.34 8.12
CA PHE A 74 9.36 3.44 8.91
C PHE A 74 10.59 3.89 8.11
N GLY A 75 10.46 4.10 6.81
CA GLY A 75 11.57 4.58 5.99
C GLY A 75 12.71 3.57 5.90
N LYS A 76 12.43 2.27 6.12
CA LYS A 76 13.31 1.20 5.64
C LYS A 76 13.22 1.22 4.13
N LYS A 77 13.98 2.12 3.50
CA LYS A 77 14.42 1.93 2.13
C LYS A 77 15.27 0.66 2.18
N THR A 78 14.66 -0.50 1.89
CA THR A 78 15.40 -1.71 1.54
C THR A 78 16.05 -1.43 0.19
N ASN A 79 17.17 -0.71 0.22
CA ASN A 79 18.10 -0.65 -0.89
C ASN A 79 18.91 -1.95 -0.81
N THR A 80 18.45 -2.97 -1.51
CA THR A 80 19.25 -4.14 -1.85
C THR A 80 18.82 -4.59 -3.22
#